data_AF-X0VV91-F1
#
_entry.id   AF-X0VV91-F1
#
_cell.length_a   1.000
_cell.length_b   1.000
_cell.length_c   1.000
_cell.angle_alpha   90.00
_cell.angle_beta   90.00
_cell.angle_gamma   90.00
#
_symmetry.space_group_name_H-M   'P 1'
#
loop_
_entity.id
_entity.type
_entity.pdbx_description
1 polymer ?
#
loop_
_entity_poly.entity_id
_entity_poly.type
_entity_poly.pdbx_seq_one_letter_code
_entity_poly.pdbx_strand_id
1 'polypeptide(L)'
;IELAGGVGGKEDLTWLAEKIGSNSEGGPAWQAMLKIFDGSDSAVLNEWIDKFTSQSSKVKLSDEQKIAFLKKAEAKAPGESKANMLKEVRENLAELYYKIGQFERAAEYFERLSKASRTAKEREAILPNLLDAYLRGSKLDLAAELVGKCLVKEDLDPESAVLVSIDNYLSKPPAGADRNAVLKALNGVKLSGSRPKWQEWLKNWTDRLGKGKVVEKPAEAVKPKEE
;
A
#
# COMPACT_ATOMS: atom_id res chain seq x y z
N ILE A 1 -0.83 -26.96 23.29
CA ILE A 1 -0.19 -25.93 22.42
C ILE A 1 1.33 -26.06 22.47
N GLU A 2 1.93 -26.11 23.67
CA GLU A 2 3.39 -26.27 23.82
C GLU A 2 3.95 -27.51 23.11
N LEU A 3 3.26 -28.67 23.23
CA LEU A 3 3.65 -29.89 22.54
C LEU A 3 3.68 -29.70 21.00
N ALA A 4 2.63 -29.11 20.43
CA ALA A 4 2.56 -28.81 18.99
C ALA A 4 3.64 -27.81 18.56
N GLY A 5 3.97 -26.83 19.40
CA GLY A 5 5.06 -25.88 19.12
C GLY A 5 6.47 -26.47 19.26
N GLY A 6 6.63 -27.65 19.85
CA GLY A 6 7.92 -28.32 20.05
C GLY A 6 8.17 -29.47 19.07
N VAL A 7 7.17 -30.33 18.88
CA VAL A 7 7.27 -31.54 18.04
C VAL A 7 6.15 -31.65 17.00
N GLY A 8 5.25 -30.67 16.95
CA GLY A 8 4.10 -30.68 16.06
C GLY A 8 4.45 -30.42 14.60
N GLY A 9 3.56 -30.88 13.73
CA GLY A 9 3.71 -30.84 12.28
C GLY A 9 2.64 -30.00 11.59
N LYS A 10 2.61 -30.09 10.27
CA LYS A 10 1.62 -29.36 9.43
C LYS A 10 0.16 -29.72 9.79
N GLU A 11 -0.06 -30.93 10.28
CA GLU A 11 -1.33 -31.46 10.75
C GLU A 11 -1.91 -30.68 11.94
N ASP A 12 -1.06 -30.07 12.77
CA ASP A 12 -1.49 -29.29 13.94
C ASP A 12 -1.94 -27.87 13.57
N LEU A 13 -1.60 -27.38 12.38
CA LEU A 13 -1.83 -25.98 12.00
C LEU A 13 -3.32 -25.61 11.98
N THR A 14 -4.20 -26.50 11.51
CA THR A 14 -5.65 -26.24 11.49
C THR A 14 -6.20 -26.07 12.90
N TRP A 15 -5.84 -26.99 13.81
CA TRP A 15 -6.25 -26.92 15.21
C TRP A 15 -5.68 -25.68 15.91
N LEU A 16 -4.41 -25.35 15.67
CA LEU A 16 -3.79 -24.13 16.22
C LEU A 16 -4.47 -22.86 15.70
N ALA A 17 -4.88 -22.83 14.43
CA ALA A 17 -5.58 -21.70 13.84
C ALA A 17 -6.97 -21.46 14.47
N GLU A 18 -7.67 -22.52 14.89
CA GLU A 18 -8.93 -22.41 15.64
C GLU A 18 -8.74 -21.76 17.01
N LYS A 19 -7.52 -21.81 17.56
CA LYS A 19 -7.18 -21.18 18.85
C LYS A 19 -6.86 -19.70 18.71
N ILE A 20 -6.59 -19.22 17.50
CA ILE A 20 -6.33 -17.81 17.23
C ILE A 20 -7.63 -17.01 17.47
N GLY A 21 -7.55 -16.02 18.36
CA GLY A 21 -8.69 -15.21 18.80
C GLY A 21 -9.32 -15.67 20.12
N SER A 22 -8.85 -16.77 20.72
CA SER A 22 -9.17 -17.13 22.11
C SER A 22 -8.25 -16.37 23.07
N ASN A 23 -8.82 -15.72 24.10
CA ASN A 23 -8.11 -14.74 24.95
C ASN A 23 -6.87 -15.29 25.68
N SER A 24 -6.83 -16.58 26.05
CA SER A 24 -5.69 -17.20 26.75
C SER A 24 -4.79 -18.04 25.85
N GLU A 25 -5.32 -18.56 24.73
CA GLU A 25 -4.63 -19.53 23.87
C GLU A 25 -4.07 -18.92 22.57
N GLY A 26 -4.56 -17.74 22.15
CA GLY A 26 -4.25 -17.17 20.84
C GLY A 26 -2.78 -16.80 20.65
N GLY A 27 -2.16 -16.18 21.66
CA GLY A 27 -0.74 -15.84 21.63
C GLY A 27 0.17 -17.08 21.54
N PRO A 28 0.05 -18.04 22.47
CA PRO A 28 0.79 -19.29 22.41
C PRO A 28 0.53 -20.09 21.12
N ALA A 29 -0.70 -20.16 20.64
CA ALA A 29 -1.05 -20.85 19.40
C ALA A 29 -0.34 -20.24 18.19
N TRP A 30 -0.34 -18.90 18.10
CA TRP A 30 0.37 -18.19 17.04
C TRP A 30 1.88 -18.48 17.06
N GLN A 31 2.51 -18.49 18.23
CA GLN A 31 3.94 -18.82 18.34
C GLN A 31 4.23 -20.27 17.95
N ALA A 32 3.37 -21.22 18.31
CA ALA A 32 3.50 -22.61 17.87
C ALA A 32 3.38 -22.73 16.34
N MET A 33 2.44 -22.02 15.72
CA MET A 33 2.30 -22.00 14.26
C MET A 33 3.53 -21.44 13.56
N LEU A 34 4.11 -20.33 14.06
CA LEU A 34 5.33 -19.76 13.49
C LEU A 34 6.49 -20.76 13.49
N LYS A 35 6.67 -21.52 14.58
CA LYS A 35 7.68 -22.58 14.66
C LYS A 35 7.43 -23.71 13.67
N ILE A 36 6.17 -24.13 13.50
CA ILE A 36 5.83 -25.15 12.48
C ILE A 36 6.13 -24.61 11.08
N PHE A 37 5.81 -23.35 10.79
CA PHE A 37 6.17 -22.71 9.52
C PHE A 37 7.68 -22.53 9.33
N ASP A 38 8.50 -22.49 10.40
CA ASP A 38 9.98 -22.56 10.34
C ASP A 38 10.45 -23.90 9.82
N GLY A 39 9.85 -25.01 10.26
CA GLY A 39 10.17 -26.35 9.78
C GLY A 39 9.55 -26.73 8.42
N SER A 40 8.48 -26.05 7.99
CA SER A 40 7.68 -26.48 6.83
C SER A 40 8.24 -26.03 5.46
N ASP A 41 7.91 -26.75 4.39
CA ASP A 41 8.25 -26.36 3.02
C ASP A 41 7.37 -25.20 2.48
N SER A 42 7.69 -24.70 1.28
CA SER A 42 6.91 -23.62 0.67
C SER A 42 5.50 -24.04 0.24
N ALA A 43 5.20 -25.34 0.09
CA ALA A 43 3.86 -25.80 -0.27
C ALA A 43 2.89 -25.62 0.90
N VAL A 44 3.32 -25.95 2.13
CA VAL A 44 2.56 -25.66 3.34
C VAL A 44 2.33 -24.17 3.48
N LEU A 45 3.37 -23.34 3.32
CA LEU A 45 3.20 -21.88 3.39
C LEU A 45 2.22 -21.36 2.34
N ASN A 46 2.29 -21.87 1.10
CA ASN A 46 1.39 -21.47 0.03
C ASN A 46 -0.08 -21.78 0.34
N GLU A 47 -0.37 -22.96 0.90
CA GLU A 47 -1.75 -23.31 1.34
C GLU A 47 -2.29 -22.34 2.41
N TRP A 48 -1.40 -21.82 3.25
CA TRP A 48 -1.76 -20.95 4.37
C TRP A 48 -1.82 -19.46 4.03
N ILE A 49 -1.33 -19.04 2.85
CA ILE A 49 -1.50 -17.66 2.37
C ILE A 49 -2.98 -17.32 2.27
N ASP A 50 -3.74 -18.06 1.46
CA ASP A 50 -5.18 -17.83 1.26
C ASP A 50 -5.96 -17.85 2.58
N LYS A 51 -5.61 -18.79 3.48
CA LYS A 51 -6.26 -18.92 4.80
C LYS A 51 -6.04 -17.69 5.68
N PHE A 52 -4.98 -16.91 5.50
CA PHE A 52 -4.67 -15.75 6.33
C PHE A 52 -4.97 -14.41 5.67
N THR A 53 -4.92 -14.34 4.34
CA THR A 53 -5.09 -13.09 3.60
C THR A 53 -6.50 -12.91 3.06
N SER A 54 -7.26 -14.00 2.85
CA SER A 54 -8.64 -13.91 2.36
C SER A 54 -9.54 -13.10 3.32
N GLN A 55 -10.39 -12.26 2.73
CA GLN A 55 -11.40 -11.48 3.44
C GLN A 55 -12.45 -12.35 4.13
N SER A 56 -12.68 -13.57 3.65
CA SER A 56 -13.61 -14.53 4.24
C SER A 56 -12.94 -15.47 5.26
N SER A 57 -11.68 -15.21 5.61
CA SER A 57 -10.98 -16.05 6.58
C SER A 57 -11.67 -16.04 7.94
N LYS A 58 -11.86 -17.25 8.49
CA LYS A 58 -12.32 -17.45 9.87
C LYS A 58 -11.20 -17.18 10.88
N VAL A 59 -9.94 -17.16 10.44
CA VAL A 59 -8.78 -16.94 11.32
C VAL A 59 -8.54 -15.44 11.45
N LYS A 60 -8.82 -14.90 12.63
CA LYS A 60 -8.68 -13.46 12.92
C LYS A 60 -7.25 -13.12 13.33
N LEU A 61 -6.35 -13.04 12.35
CA LEU A 61 -5.01 -12.48 12.54
C LEU A 61 -5.05 -10.95 12.51
N SER A 62 -4.24 -10.33 13.38
CA SER A 62 -3.87 -8.92 13.23
C SER A 62 -3.08 -8.68 11.95
N ASP A 63 -3.05 -7.44 11.47
CA ASP A 63 -2.28 -7.07 10.28
C ASP A 63 -0.77 -7.32 10.50
N GLU A 64 -0.26 -7.12 11.70
CA GLU A 64 1.13 -7.43 12.08
C GLU A 64 1.44 -8.93 12.00
N GLN A 65 0.52 -9.79 12.45
CA GLN A 65 0.69 -11.24 12.34
C GLN A 65 0.67 -11.71 10.89
N LYS A 66 -0.24 -11.16 10.06
CA LYS A 66 -0.26 -11.43 8.62
C LYS A 66 1.05 -11.03 7.96
N ILE A 67 1.56 -9.84 8.26
CA ILE A 67 2.86 -9.36 7.74
C ILE A 67 4.00 -10.30 8.17
N ALA A 68 4.03 -10.72 9.44
CA ALA A 68 5.07 -11.61 9.95
C ALA A 68 5.08 -12.96 9.21
N PHE A 69 3.91 -13.56 9.00
CA PHE A 69 3.78 -14.79 8.21
C PHE A 69 4.17 -14.59 6.75
N LEU A 70 3.70 -13.53 6.10
CA LEU A 70 3.98 -13.29 4.68
C LEU A 70 5.47 -13.02 4.42
N LYS A 71 6.18 -12.32 5.31
CA LYS A 71 7.66 -12.19 5.22
C LYS A 71 8.36 -13.54 5.25
N LYS A 72 7.83 -14.44 6.07
CA LYS A 72 8.34 -15.80 6.22
C LYS A 72 8.11 -16.64 4.96
N ALA A 73 6.93 -16.51 4.37
CA ALA A 73 6.60 -17.09 3.08
C ALA A 73 7.48 -16.51 1.95
N GLU A 74 7.71 -15.19 1.94
CA GLU A 74 8.58 -14.51 0.97
C GLU A 74 10.01 -15.06 1.04
N ALA A 75 10.55 -15.25 2.24
CA ALA A 75 11.91 -15.77 2.43
C ALA A 75 12.10 -17.21 1.93
N LYS A 76 11.04 -18.03 1.91
CA LYS A 76 11.09 -19.42 1.46
C LYS A 76 10.75 -19.62 -0.02
N ALA A 77 10.07 -18.67 -0.66
CA ALA A 77 9.66 -18.79 -2.06
C ALA A 77 10.83 -18.88 -3.10
N PRO A 78 12.00 -18.21 -2.91
CA PRO A 78 13.13 -18.30 -3.85
C PRO A 78 13.77 -19.69 -3.91
N GLY A 79 13.68 -20.50 -2.84
CA GLY A 79 14.31 -21.82 -2.77
C GLY A 79 13.64 -22.90 -3.63
N GLU A 80 12.39 -22.67 -4.07
CA GLU A 80 11.55 -23.70 -4.71
C GLU A 80 10.93 -23.24 -6.04
N SER A 81 11.43 -22.13 -6.62
CA SER A 81 10.97 -21.54 -7.91
C SER A 81 9.44 -21.42 -8.05
N LYS A 82 8.76 -20.90 -7.02
CA LYS A 82 7.32 -20.56 -7.09
C LYS A 82 7.13 -19.07 -7.36
N ALA A 83 7.36 -18.66 -8.62
CA ALA A 83 7.22 -17.27 -9.04
C ALA A 83 5.82 -16.68 -8.75
N ASN A 84 4.77 -17.50 -8.85
CA ASN A 84 3.40 -17.10 -8.53
C ASN A 84 3.20 -16.84 -7.03
N MET A 85 3.67 -17.75 -6.17
CA MET A 85 3.66 -17.56 -4.72
C MET A 85 4.40 -16.29 -4.32
N LEU A 86 5.59 -16.05 -4.88
CA LEU A 86 6.37 -14.85 -4.58
C LEU A 86 5.64 -13.57 -5.02
N LYS A 87 4.97 -13.57 -6.17
CA LYS A 87 4.15 -12.45 -6.64
C LYS A 87 3.00 -12.19 -5.66
N GLU A 88 2.23 -13.22 -5.34
CA GLU A 88 1.07 -13.13 -4.45
C GLU A 88 1.45 -12.67 -3.03
N VAL A 89 2.53 -13.21 -2.46
CA VAL A 89 3.03 -12.77 -1.15
C VAL A 89 3.39 -11.28 -1.15
N ARG A 90 4.03 -10.80 -2.23
CA ARG A 90 4.43 -9.40 -2.36
C ARG A 90 3.24 -8.47 -2.57
N GLU A 91 2.21 -8.91 -3.30
CA GLU A 91 0.95 -8.18 -3.46
C GLU A 91 0.27 -8.00 -2.09
N ASN A 92 0.10 -9.09 -1.35
CA ASN A 92 -0.47 -9.05 0.00
C ASN A 92 0.35 -8.18 0.98
N LEU A 93 1.68 -8.25 0.92
CA LEU A 93 2.55 -7.40 1.74
C LEU A 93 2.40 -5.92 1.39
N ALA A 94 2.36 -5.57 0.09
CA ALA A 94 2.18 -4.19 -0.35
C ALA A 94 0.85 -3.62 0.16
N GLU A 95 -0.24 -4.39 0.00
CA GLU A 95 -1.58 -3.99 0.45
C GLU A 95 -1.67 -3.86 1.98
N LEU A 96 -1.09 -4.79 2.74
CA LEU A 96 -1.11 -4.71 4.20
C LEU A 96 -0.31 -3.53 4.72
N TYR A 97 0.90 -3.29 4.20
CA TYR A 97 1.68 -2.11 4.59
C TYR A 97 0.96 -0.81 4.24
N TYR A 98 0.32 -0.77 3.07
CA TYR A 98 -0.46 0.37 2.65
C TYR A 98 -1.63 0.62 3.62
N LYS A 99 -2.38 -0.43 3.96
CA LYS A 99 -3.54 -0.38 4.87
C LYS A 99 -3.17 0.17 6.26
N ILE A 100 -2.03 -0.24 6.82
CA ILE A 100 -1.58 0.22 8.14
C ILE A 100 -0.80 1.55 8.08
N GLY A 101 -0.76 2.22 6.94
CA GLY A 101 -0.11 3.53 6.76
C GLY A 101 1.42 3.49 6.65
N GLN A 102 2.02 2.31 6.50
CA GLN A 102 3.47 2.15 6.25
C GLN A 102 3.77 2.31 4.75
N PHE A 103 3.49 3.50 4.21
CA PHE A 103 3.52 3.77 2.77
C PHE A 103 4.89 3.56 2.13
N GLU A 104 5.99 3.83 2.83
CA GLU A 104 7.34 3.58 2.31
C GLU A 104 7.57 2.10 2.03
N ARG A 105 7.19 1.22 2.97
CA ARG A 105 7.30 -0.23 2.78
C ARG A 105 6.35 -0.72 1.70
N ALA A 106 5.14 -0.19 1.64
CA ALA A 106 4.20 -0.51 0.55
C ALA A 106 4.82 -0.19 -0.82
N ALA A 107 5.42 1.00 -0.96
CA ALA A 107 6.10 1.41 -2.18
C ALA A 107 7.26 0.47 -2.55
N GLU A 108 8.10 0.07 -1.60
CA GLU A 108 9.17 -0.91 -1.84
C GLU A 108 8.64 -2.22 -2.45
N TYR A 109 7.52 -2.73 -1.95
CA TYR A 109 6.90 -3.94 -2.49
C TYR A 109 6.25 -3.71 -3.87
N PHE A 110 5.54 -2.61 -4.08
CA PHE A 110 5.01 -2.25 -5.40
C PHE A 110 6.13 -2.07 -6.44
N GLU A 111 7.28 -1.50 -6.07
CA GLU A 111 8.43 -1.43 -6.97
C GLU A 111 8.96 -2.82 -7.36
N ARG A 112 9.10 -3.73 -6.38
CA ARG A 112 9.55 -5.11 -6.64
C ARG A 112 8.58 -5.82 -7.59
N LEU A 113 7.28 -5.64 -7.41
CA LEU A 113 6.24 -6.19 -8.28
C LEU A 113 6.32 -5.60 -9.70
N SER A 114 6.50 -4.28 -9.82
CA SER A 114 6.64 -3.61 -11.10
C SER A 114 7.90 -4.06 -11.86
N LYS A 115 9.03 -4.20 -11.14
CA LYS A 115 10.30 -4.73 -11.69
C LYS A 115 10.18 -6.21 -12.11
N ALA A 116 9.38 -7.00 -11.41
CA ALA A 116 9.18 -8.43 -11.70
C ALA A 116 8.10 -8.71 -12.77
N SER A 117 7.29 -7.72 -13.13
CA SER A 117 6.21 -7.85 -14.12
C SER A 117 6.76 -8.13 -15.51
N ARG A 118 6.15 -9.09 -16.22
CA ARG A 118 6.61 -9.55 -17.54
C ARG A 118 6.04 -8.68 -18.66
N THR A 119 4.86 -8.10 -18.45
CA THR A 119 4.16 -7.31 -19.46
C THR A 119 4.07 -5.83 -19.08
N ALA A 120 3.86 -4.96 -20.09
CA ALA A 120 3.58 -3.55 -19.85
C ALA A 120 2.28 -3.34 -19.06
N LYS A 121 1.24 -4.12 -19.39
CA LYS A 121 -0.06 -4.08 -18.73
C LYS A 121 0.01 -4.39 -17.23
N GLU A 122 0.79 -5.41 -16.84
CA GLU A 122 1.00 -5.70 -15.42
C GLU A 122 1.70 -4.55 -14.69
N ARG A 123 2.71 -3.94 -15.32
CA ARG A 123 3.40 -2.76 -14.74
C ARG A 123 2.44 -1.60 -14.59
N GLU A 124 1.63 -1.33 -15.61
CA GLU A 124 0.65 -0.24 -15.62
C GLU A 124 -0.42 -0.41 -14.53
N ALA A 125 -0.84 -1.64 -14.24
CA ALA A 125 -1.78 -1.91 -13.15
C ALA A 125 -1.21 -1.57 -11.76
N ILE A 126 0.11 -1.58 -11.58
CA ILE A 126 0.79 -1.29 -10.30
C ILE A 126 1.08 0.21 -10.13
N LEU A 127 1.25 0.95 -11.24
CA LEU A 127 1.65 2.36 -11.20
C LEU A 127 0.77 3.26 -10.30
N PRO A 128 -0.58 3.17 -10.32
CA PRO A 128 -1.42 4.04 -9.49
C PRO A 128 -1.19 3.83 -8.00
N ASN A 129 -1.01 2.58 -7.58
CA ASN A 129 -0.77 2.22 -6.18
C ASN A 129 0.64 2.62 -5.73
N LEU A 130 1.64 2.43 -6.59
CA LEU A 130 3.00 2.88 -6.33
C LEU A 130 3.06 4.41 -6.20
N LEU A 131 2.39 5.12 -7.10
CA LEU A 131 2.31 6.58 -7.06
C LEU A 131 1.62 7.08 -5.79
N ASP A 132 0.47 6.53 -5.45
CA ASP A 132 -0.26 6.93 -4.25
C ASP A 132 0.55 6.62 -2.98
N ALA A 133 1.24 5.47 -2.93
CA ALA A 133 2.18 5.16 -1.84
C ALA A 133 3.32 6.19 -1.74
N TYR A 134 3.87 6.67 -2.86
CA TYR A 134 4.86 7.76 -2.84
C TYR A 134 4.29 9.08 -2.36
N LEU A 135 3.09 9.45 -2.82
CA LEU A 135 2.44 10.70 -2.40
C LEU A 135 2.11 10.69 -0.90
N ARG A 136 1.57 9.57 -0.39
CA ARG A 136 1.24 9.41 1.04
C ARG A 136 2.47 9.24 1.92
N GLY A 137 3.53 8.61 1.41
CA GLY A 137 4.83 8.51 2.05
C GLY A 137 5.70 9.75 1.92
N SER A 138 5.18 10.86 1.37
CA SER A 138 5.92 12.12 1.15
C SER A 138 7.21 11.96 0.33
N LYS A 139 7.29 10.94 -0.54
CA LYS A 139 8.39 10.70 -1.48
C LYS A 139 8.15 11.44 -2.79
N LEU A 140 8.08 12.77 -2.71
CA LEU A 140 7.63 13.61 -3.81
C LEU A 140 8.54 13.55 -5.03
N ASP A 141 9.85 13.40 -4.83
CA ASP A 141 10.81 13.26 -5.93
C ASP A 141 10.56 11.96 -6.73
N LEU A 142 10.30 10.85 -6.03
CA LEU A 142 9.98 9.56 -6.67
C LEU A 142 8.61 9.59 -7.35
N ALA A 143 7.62 10.26 -6.75
CA ALA A 143 6.32 10.48 -7.38
C ALA A 143 6.46 11.29 -8.68
N ALA A 144 7.22 12.39 -8.65
CA ALA A 144 7.48 13.23 -9.83
C ALA A 144 8.26 12.45 -10.91
N GLU A 145 9.26 11.66 -10.53
CA GLU A 145 9.99 10.80 -11.47
C GLU A 145 9.05 9.78 -12.13
N LEU A 146 8.17 9.14 -11.35
CA LEU A 146 7.21 8.16 -11.86
C LEU A 146 6.24 8.79 -12.86
N VAL A 147 5.69 9.96 -12.54
CA VAL A 147 4.81 10.73 -13.44
C VAL A 147 5.57 11.16 -14.70
N GLY A 148 6.82 11.62 -14.54
CA GLY A 148 7.69 11.93 -15.68
C GLY A 148 7.90 10.75 -16.62
N LYS A 149 8.12 9.55 -16.09
CA LYS A 149 8.24 8.32 -16.89
C LYS A 149 6.96 8.01 -17.68
N CYS A 150 5.79 8.28 -17.11
CA CYS A 150 4.52 8.16 -17.84
C CYS A 150 4.42 9.20 -18.95
N LEU A 151 4.72 10.47 -18.64
CA LEU A 151 4.63 11.59 -19.57
C LEU A 151 5.63 11.51 -20.72
N VAL A 152 6.78 10.83 -20.54
CA VAL A 152 7.71 10.56 -21.64
C VAL A 152 7.06 9.71 -22.74
N LYS A 153 6.19 8.76 -22.37
CA LYS A 153 5.53 7.87 -23.33
C LYS A 153 4.39 8.58 -24.06
N GLU A 154 3.51 9.24 -23.30
CA GLU A 154 2.31 9.89 -23.83
C GLU A 154 1.81 10.98 -22.88
N ASP A 155 0.91 11.85 -23.35
CA ASP A 155 0.21 12.78 -22.47
C ASP A 155 -0.85 12.05 -21.65
N LEU A 156 -1.18 12.53 -20.45
CA LEU A 156 -2.13 11.84 -19.57
C LEU A 156 -3.57 12.18 -19.97
N ASP A 157 -4.33 11.16 -20.32
CA ASP A 157 -5.76 11.28 -20.53
C ASP A 157 -6.54 11.34 -19.19
N PRO A 158 -7.80 11.82 -19.19
CA PRO A 158 -8.62 11.92 -17.99
C PRO A 158 -8.92 10.59 -17.28
N GLU A 159 -8.89 9.48 -18.00
CA GLU A 159 -9.18 8.12 -17.51
C GLU A 159 -7.92 7.39 -17.03
N SER A 160 -6.73 7.98 -17.26
CA SER A 160 -5.45 7.44 -16.83
C SER A 160 -5.45 7.22 -15.33
N ALA A 161 -5.23 5.97 -14.91
CA ALA A 161 -5.21 5.60 -13.50
C ALA A 161 -4.14 6.36 -12.69
N VAL A 162 -3.06 6.81 -13.35
CA VAL A 162 -2.05 7.71 -12.77
C VAL A 162 -2.65 9.07 -12.43
N LEU A 163 -3.38 9.67 -13.37
CA LEU A 163 -4.03 10.97 -13.17
C LEU A 163 -5.10 10.88 -12.07
N VAL A 164 -5.93 9.83 -12.11
CA VAL A 164 -6.96 9.55 -11.10
C VAL A 164 -6.33 9.42 -9.71
N SER A 165 -5.18 8.75 -9.59
CA SER A 165 -4.44 8.62 -8.33
C SER A 165 -3.99 9.99 -7.78
N ILE A 166 -3.43 10.85 -8.63
CA ILE A 166 -3.02 12.22 -8.22
C ILE A 166 -4.23 13.05 -7.80
N ASP A 167 -5.30 13.03 -8.59
CA ASP A 167 -6.49 13.83 -8.30
C ASP A 167 -7.17 13.39 -6.99
N ASN A 168 -7.25 12.08 -6.74
CA ASN A 168 -7.75 11.52 -5.49
C ASN A 168 -6.93 11.98 -4.29
N TYR A 169 -5.60 11.95 -4.39
CA TYR A 169 -4.71 12.43 -3.32
C TYR A 169 -4.90 13.93 -3.06
N LEU A 170 -4.90 14.76 -4.11
CA LEU A 170 -5.03 16.22 -3.95
C LEU A 170 -6.40 16.64 -3.42
N SER A 171 -7.44 15.88 -3.75
CA SER A 171 -8.81 16.10 -3.28
C SER A 171 -9.01 15.68 -1.83
N LYS A 172 -8.38 14.57 -1.40
CA LYS A 172 -8.48 14.02 -0.04
C LYS A 172 -7.09 13.67 0.52
N PRO A 173 -6.28 14.68 0.85
CA PRO A 173 -4.93 14.44 1.34
C PRO A 173 -4.97 13.82 2.75
N PRO A 174 -3.96 13.02 3.14
CA PRO A 174 -3.75 12.65 4.53
C PRO A 174 -3.62 13.89 5.43
N ALA A 175 -3.96 13.75 6.71
CA ALA A 175 -3.79 14.83 7.68
C ALA A 175 -2.33 15.31 7.73
N GLY A 176 -2.12 16.63 7.67
CA GLY A 176 -0.78 17.23 7.68
C GLY A 176 -0.03 17.20 6.33
N ALA A 177 -0.60 16.63 5.27
CA ALA A 177 0.06 16.61 3.96
C ALA A 177 0.06 17.99 3.28
N ASP A 178 1.20 18.37 2.72
CA ASP A 178 1.36 19.62 1.96
C ASP A 178 1.04 19.40 0.47
N ARG A 179 -0.21 19.67 0.11
CA ARG A 179 -0.67 19.60 -1.29
C ARG A 179 0.07 20.57 -2.22
N ASN A 180 0.56 21.70 -1.72
CA ASN A 180 1.31 22.65 -2.55
C ASN A 180 2.71 22.13 -2.84
N ALA A 181 3.34 21.44 -1.89
CA ALA A 181 4.61 20.75 -2.13
C ALA A 181 4.45 19.67 -3.21
N VAL A 182 3.35 18.91 -3.19
CA VAL A 182 3.04 17.93 -4.24
C VAL A 182 2.90 18.61 -5.61
N LEU A 183 2.09 19.66 -5.72
CA LEU A 183 1.95 20.39 -6.98
C LEU A 183 3.27 20.97 -7.47
N LYS A 184 4.10 21.51 -6.56
CA LYS A 184 5.42 22.03 -6.91
C LYS A 184 6.33 20.93 -7.47
N ALA A 185 6.34 19.75 -6.88
CA ALA A 185 7.11 18.61 -7.36
C ALA A 185 6.63 18.16 -8.75
N LEU A 186 5.32 18.02 -8.94
CA LEU A 186 4.71 17.63 -10.22
C LEU A 186 4.94 18.67 -11.33
N ASN A 187 4.89 19.96 -11.00
CA ASN A 187 5.21 21.04 -11.94
C ASN A 187 6.71 21.09 -12.30
N GLY A 188 7.57 20.55 -11.43
CA GLY A 188 9.01 20.45 -11.64
C GLY A 188 9.44 19.30 -12.58
N VAL A 189 8.51 18.46 -13.03
CA VAL A 189 8.79 17.35 -13.95
C VAL A 189 9.32 17.90 -15.28
N LYS A 190 10.57 17.57 -15.60
CA LYS A 190 11.23 18.00 -16.84
C LYS A 190 10.76 17.14 -18.00
N LEU A 191 10.19 17.77 -19.03
CA LEU A 191 9.68 17.11 -20.22
C LEU A 191 10.41 17.67 -21.45
N SER A 192 10.78 16.80 -22.40
CA SER A 192 11.45 17.18 -23.64
C SER A 192 10.48 17.64 -24.75
N GLY A 193 9.18 17.49 -24.55
CA GLY A 193 8.14 17.87 -25.52
C GLY A 193 6.90 18.47 -24.86
N SER A 194 6.01 19.02 -25.68
CA SER A 194 4.75 19.61 -25.21
C SER A 194 3.79 18.53 -24.69
N ARG A 195 3.16 18.81 -23.55
CA ARG A 195 2.11 17.98 -22.90
C ARG A 195 0.97 18.90 -22.48
N PRO A 196 0.17 19.39 -23.44
CA PRO A 196 -0.84 20.42 -23.16
C PRO A 196 -1.90 19.95 -22.16
N LYS A 197 -2.30 18.67 -22.18
CA LYS A 197 -3.28 18.15 -21.23
C LYS A 197 -2.71 18.13 -19.83
N TRP A 198 -1.48 17.65 -19.66
CA TRP A 198 -0.78 17.70 -18.37
C TRP A 198 -0.67 19.13 -17.80
N GLN A 199 -0.31 20.11 -18.63
CA GLN A 199 -0.22 21.51 -18.21
C GLN A 199 -1.59 22.07 -17.79
N GLU A 200 -2.65 21.70 -18.51
CA GLU A 200 -4.02 22.06 -18.15
C GLU A 200 -4.44 21.44 -16.80
N TRP A 201 -4.11 20.17 -16.54
CA TRP A 201 -4.36 19.52 -15.25
C TRP A 201 -3.63 20.21 -14.10
N LEU A 202 -2.34 20.53 -14.26
CA LEU A 202 -1.57 21.26 -13.25
C LEU A 202 -2.18 22.63 -12.93
N LYS A 203 -2.63 23.35 -13.96
CA LYS A 203 -3.33 24.63 -13.78
C LYS A 203 -4.64 24.45 -13.02
N ASN A 204 -5.46 23.49 -13.44
CA ASN A 204 -6.75 23.20 -12.80
C ASN A 204 -6.60 22.85 -11.32
N TRP A 205 -5.61 22.03 -10.97
CA TRP A 205 -5.33 21.71 -9.57
C TRP A 205 -4.82 22.92 -8.79
N THR A 206 -3.95 23.73 -9.39
CA THR A 206 -3.44 24.96 -8.77
C THR A 206 -4.57 25.93 -8.46
N ASP A 207 -5.47 26.16 -9.41
CA ASP A 207 -6.63 27.04 -9.26
C ASP A 207 -7.59 26.51 -8.18
N ARG A 208 -7.85 25.19 -8.17
CA ARG A 208 -8.70 24.54 -7.17
C ARG A 208 -8.15 24.71 -5.75
N LEU A 209 -6.84 24.55 -5.57
CA LEU A 209 -6.21 24.70 -4.25
C LEU A 209 -6.04 26.17 -3.84
N GLY A 210 -5.83 27.07 -4.79
CA GLY A 210 -5.74 28.52 -4.54
C GLY A 210 -7.06 29.14 -4.07
N LYS A 211 -8.19 28.72 -4.65
CA LYS A 211 -9.53 29.21 -4.27
C LYS A 211 -9.98 28.77 -2.88
N GLY A 212 -9.38 27.72 -2.31
CA GLY A 212 -9.65 27.24 -0.95
C GLY A 212 -9.06 28.10 0.18
N LYS A 213 -8.29 29.16 -0.13
CA LYS A 213 -7.67 30.07 0.85
C LYS A 213 -8.50 31.32 1.19
N VAL A 214 -9.76 31.42 0.77
CA VAL A 214 -10.63 32.55 1.16
C VAL A 214 -11.10 32.38 2.62
N VAL A 215 -10.24 32.80 3.53
CA VAL A 215 -10.46 33.45 4.84
C VAL A 215 -11.85 33.24 5.47
N GLU A 216 -11.96 32.33 6.45
CA GLU A 216 -12.91 32.50 7.55
C GLU A 216 -12.49 33.75 8.33
N LYS A 217 -13.15 34.87 8.04
CA LYS A 217 -13.01 36.10 8.80
C LYS A 217 -13.68 35.87 10.18
N PRO A 218 -13.00 36.13 11.31
CA PRO A 218 -13.63 35.97 12.62
C PRO A 218 -14.84 36.91 12.70
N ALA A 219 -16.00 36.37 13.08
CA ALA A 219 -17.19 37.15 13.35
C ALA A 219 -16.87 38.18 14.45
N GLU A 220 -17.01 39.45 14.09
CA GLU A 220 -16.84 40.59 14.98
C GLU A 220 -17.89 40.50 16.10
N ALA A 221 -17.42 40.42 17.34
CA ALA A 221 -18.28 40.30 18.52
C ALA A 221 -19.16 41.56 18.65
N VAL A 222 -20.47 41.39 18.45
CA VAL A 222 -21.48 42.40 18.77
C VAL A 222 -21.52 42.58 20.28
N LYS A 223 -21.07 43.74 20.76
CA LYS A 223 -21.26 44.15 22.17
C LYS A 223 -22.76 44.39 22.45
N PRO A 224 -23.30 43.95 23.59
CA PRO A 224 -24.66 44.30 23.98
C PRO A 224 -24.74 45.77 24.40
N LYS A 225 -25.81 46.46 23.96
CA LYS A 225 -26.23 47.75 24.50
C LYS A 225 -26.80 47.53 25.90
N GLU A 226 -26.28 48.30 26.85
CA GLU A 226 -26.92 48.54 28.16
C GLU A 226 -28.17 49.41 27.95
N GLU A 227 -29.32 48.93 28.45
CA GLU A 227 -30.43 49.72 29.00
C GLU A 227 -31.06 48.94 30.15
#